data_AF-A0A349Y032-F1
#
_entry.id   AF-A0A349Y032-F1
#
_cell.length_a   1.000
_cell.length_b   1.000
_cell.length_c   1.000
_cell.angle_alpha   90.00
_cell.angle_beta   90.00
_cell.angle_gamma   90.00
#
_symmetry.space_group_name_H-M   'P 1'
#
loop_
_entity.id
_entity.type
_entity.pdbx_description
1 polymer ?
#
loop_
_entity_poly.entity_id
_entity_poly.type
_entity_poly.pdbx_seq_one_letter_code
_entity_poly.pdbx_strand_id
1 'polypeptide(L)'
;ALREALKDPLFMNYEPGLQELKLIAQNAPGFAHALLRAHQAYRQNSEQLVQLDDRLGRGTAQVERTPYEEVRDFFHFVDNYVAEIDLLAEELAQELEIEGGETDGILAAHLRNRYGIHITRTAAAGGLIRHFDPVGKTLALSSYMAASTRCFQLALQIAQLHAGPTVDRVLAGAGFRNTEAAEICRIGLHNYFAAALILPYWQFHRAAQELRHDLELLAVRFGASLEQVAHRLSTLQRPGMKGVPIFFAKIDRAGNITKRHS
;
A
#
# COMPACT_ATOMS: atom_id res chain seq x y z
N ALA A 1 13.13 9.91 50.16
CA ALA A 1 11.84 9.63 49.49
C ALA A 1 11.10 10.91 49.09
N LEU A 2 10.23 11.52 49.94
CA LEU A 2 9.38 12.66 49.52
C LEU A 2 10.17 13.88 49.04
N ARG A 3 11.21 14.26 49.79
CA ARG A 3 12.14 15.34 49.41
C ARG A 3 12.88 15.07 48.10
N GLU A 4 13.16 13.81 47.79
CA GLU A 4 13.87 13.43 46.57
C GLU A 4 12.93 13.40 45.37
N ALA A 5 11.70 12.91 45.54
CA ALA A 5 10.66 12.94 44.51
C ALA A 5 10.33 14.37 44.07
N LEU A 6 10.28 15.32 45.02
CA LEU A 6 9.98 16.74 44.74
C LEU A 6 11.16 17.51 44.11
N LYS A 7 12.34 16.90 43.99
CA LYS A 7 13.46 17.48 43.20
C LYS A 7 13.37 17.15 41.71
N ASP A 8 12.39 16.33 41.32
CA ASP A 8 12.14 16.01 39.92
C ASP A 8 11.71 17.27 39.14
N PRO A 9 12.22 17.51 37.91
CA PRO A 9 11.79 18.62 37.07
C PRO A 9 10.28 18.74 36.87
N LEU A 10 9.50 17.67 37.07
CA LEU A 10 8.03 17.74 37.10
C LEU A 10 7.49 18.81 38.09
N PHE A 11 8.21 19.06 39.18
CA PHE A 11 7.82 19.99 40.24
C PHE A 11 8.59 21.31 40.18
N MET A 12 9.09 21.69 38.99
CA MET A 12 9.76 22.98 38.80
C MET A 12 8.91 24.11 39.40
N ASN A 13 9.56 24.96 40.20
CA ASN A 13 8.98 26.08 40.96
C ASN A 13 8.39 25.75 42.35
N TYR A 14 8.61 24.54 42.89
CA TYR A 14 8.25 24.23 44.28
C TYR A 14 9.37 23.50 45.02
N GLU A 15 9.98 24.19 45.99
CA GLU A 15 10.94 23.61 46.94
C GLU A 15 10.34 23.62 48.35
N PRO A 16 9.89 22.47 48.88
CA PRO A 16 9.29 22.43 50.20
C PRO A 16 10.32 22.63 51.30
N GLY A 17 9.93 23.38 52.34
CA GLY A 17 10.75 23.56 53.54
C GLY A 17 10.86 22.27 54.37
N LEU A 18 11.93 22.14 55.17
CA LEU A 18 12.12 20.97 56.06
C LEU A 18 10.99 20.79 57.09
N GLN A 19 10.37 21.89 57.54
CA GLN A 19 9.25 21.85 58.47
C GLN A 19 7.96 21.34 57.81
N GLU A 20 7.72 21.74 56.57
CA GLU A 20 6.55 21.33 55.77
C GLU A 20 6.60 19.83 55.47
N LEU A 21 7.77 19.31 55.07
CA LEU A 21 7.98 17.88 54.86
C LEU A 21 7.72 17.05 56.13
N LYS A 22 8.10 17.57 57.30
CA LYS A 22 7.82 16.91 58.60
C LYS A 22 6.32 16.89 58.90
N LEU A 23 5.62 18.00 58.67
CA LEU A 23 4.17 18.09 58.88
C LEU A 23 3.40 17.11 57.99
N ILE A 24 3.77 16.99 56.71
CA ILE A 24 3.14 16.06 55.77
C ILE A 24 3.40 14.60 56.19
N ALA A 25 4.64 14.27 56.57
CA ALA A 25 4.99 12.92 57.00
C ALA A 25 4.27 12.50 58.29
N GLN A 26 4.01 13.43 59.21
CA GLN A 26 3.38 13.16 60.49
C GLN A 26 1.84 13.17 60.42
N ASN A 27 1.25 14.11 59.69
CA ASN A 27 -0.21 14.33 59.71
C ASN A 27 -0.94 13.72 58.50
N ALA A 28 -0.25 13.48 57.39
CA ALA A 28 -0.86 12.95 56.17
C ALA A 28 0.01 11.85 55.51
N PRO A 29 0.42 10.79 56.26
CA PRO A 29 1.28 9.74 55.72
C PRO A 29 0.64 9.03 54.53
N GLY A 30 -0.67 8.78 54.53
CA GLY A 30 -1.37 8.15 53.40
C GLY A 30 -1.25 8.95 52.09
N PHE A 31 -1.35 10.28 52.19
CA PHE A 31 -1.18 11.18 51.05
C PHE A 31 0.28 11.18 50.56
N ALA A 32 1.25 11.23 51.47
CA ALA A 32 2.67 11.16 51.12
C ALA A 32 3.02 9.86 50.36
N HIS A 33 2.47 8.71 50.78
CA HIS A 33 2.66 7.44 50.09
C HIS A 33 1.96 7.40 48.72
N ALA A 34 0.74 7.95 48.61
CA ALA A 34 0.03 8.04 47.34
C ALA A 34 0.78 8.89 46.31
N LEU A 35 1.30 10.05 46.74
CA LEU A 35 2.12 10.91 45.89
C LEU A 35 3.42 10.23 45.44
N LEU A 36 4.10 9.51 46.35
CA LEU A 36 5.30 8.74 46.02
C LEU A 36 5.01 7.61 45.04
N ARG A 37 3.89 6.90 45.17
CA ARG A 37 3.46 5.86 44.22
C ARG A 37 3.14 6.47 42.85
N ALA A 38 2.45 7.60 42.83
CA ALA A 38 2.14 8.32 41.60
C ALA A 38 3.42 8.80 40.89
N HIS A 39 4.39 9.34 41.65
CA HIS A 39 5.69 9.75 41.10
C HIS A 39 6.51 8.56 40.59
N GLN A 40 6.54 7.45 41.31
CA GLN A 40 7.19 6.21 40.85
C GLN A 40 6.55 5.66 39.57
N ALA A 41 5.21 5.62 39.50
CA ALA A 41 4.48 5.20 38.30
C ALA A 41 4.75 6.16 37.13
N TYR A 42 4.75 7.47 37.37
CA TYR A 42 5.09 8.49 36.37
C TYR A 42 6.52 8.29 35.85
N ARG A 43 7.50 8.07 36.73
CA ARG A 43 8.89 7.79 36.34
C ARG A 43 9.02 6.50 35.56
N GLN A 44 8.39 5.41 36.01
CA GLN A 44 8.39 4.14 35.29
C GLN A 44 7.76 4.28 33.90
N ASN A 45 6.66 5.03 33.79
CA ASN A 45 5.99 5.24 32.51
C ASN A 45 6.80 6.17 31.59
N SER A 46 7.47 7.19 32.15
CA SER A 46 8.38 8.06 31.39
C SER A 46 9.63 7.31 30.95
N GLU A 47 10.19 6.44 31.80
CA GLU A 47 11.31 5.56 31.45
C GLU A 47 10.88 4.51 30.40
N GLN A 48 9.65 3.99 30.45
CA GLN A 48 9.09 3.14 29.39
C GLN A 48 8.88 3.89 28.08
N LEU A 49 8.43 5.14 28.12
CA LEU A 49 8.30 5.99 26.93
C LEU A 49 9.67 6.34 26.34
N VAL A 50 10.67 6.64 27.16
CA VAL A 50 12.06 6.82 26.73
C VAL A 50 12.63 5.50 26.21
N GLN A 51 12.31 4.33 26.80
CA GLN A 51 12.70 3.03 26.24
C GLN A 51 11.96 2.70 24.94
N LEU A 52 10.71 3.15 24.75
CA LEU A 52 10.01 3.08 23.47
C LEU A 52 10.66 4.02 22.45
N ASP A 53 11.06 5.22 22.87
CA ASP A 53 11.73 6.22 22.03
C ASP A 53 13.17 5.78 21.68
N ASP A 54 13.89 5.11 22.58
CA ASP A 54 15.20 4.51 22.31
C ASP A 54 15.04 3.21 21.48
N ARG A 55 13.90 2.50 21.59
CA ARG A 55 13.53 1.42 20.65
C ARG A 55 13.15 1.95 19.27
N LEU A 56 12.57 3.15 19.18
CA LEU A 56 12.25 3.85 17.93
C LEU A 56 13.50 4.54 17.33
N GLY A 57 14.42 5.02 18.18
CA GLY A 57 15.64 5.76 17.83
C GLY A 57 16.89 4.90 17.65
N ARG A 58 16.91 3.67 18.18
CA ARG A 58 17.97 2.66 17.99
C ARG A 58 17.40 1.28 17.60
N GLY A 59 16.41 1.27 16.71
CA GLY A 59 15.74 0.06 16.22
C GLY A 59 16.48 -0.69 15.10
N THR A 60 17.73 -1.11 15.32
CA THR A 60 18.32 -2.26 14.59
C THR A 60 18.03 -3.60 15.28
N ALA A 61 17.05 -3.64 16.18
CA ALA A 61 16.40 -4.88 16.59
C ALA A 61 15.15 -5.04 15.73
N GLN A 62 15.29 -5.86 14.67
CA GLN A 62 14.25 -6.59 13.95
C GLN A 62 12.82 -6.35 14.48
N VAL A 63 12.23 -5.20 14.15
CA VAL A 63 10.78 -5.07 14.13
C VAL A 63 10.34 -6.14 13.15
N GLU A 64 9.55 -7.12 13.60
CA GLU A 64 8.85 -7.99 12.66
C GLU A 64 8.02 -7.07 11.78
N ARG A 65 8.54 -6.80 10.58
CA ARG A 65 7.89 -5.99 9.57
C ARG A 65 6.55 -6.65 9.32
N THR A 66 5.48 -5.87 9.32
CA THR A 66 4.20 -6.42 8.91
C THR A 66 4.32 -6.91 7.46
N PRO A 67 3.56 -7.93 7.05
CA PRO A 67 3.57 -8.39 5.66
C PRO A 67 3.38 -7.26 4.64
N TYR A 68 2.54 -6.26 4.97
CA TYR A 68 2.35 -5.06 4.14
C TYR A 68 3.58 -4.16 4.04
N GLU A 69 4.36 -4.04 5.11
CA GLU A 69 5.62 -3.28 5.10
C GLU A 69 6.70 -3.99 4.28
N GLU A 70 6.83 -5.31 4.37
CA GLU A 70 7.77 -6.06 3.51
C GLU A 70 7.43 -5.87 2.03
N VAL A 71 6.14 -5.93 1.66
CA VAL A 71 5.71 -5.71 0.27
C VAL A 71 5.95 -4.27 -0.16
N ARG A 72 5.68 -3.29 0.71
CA ARG A 72 5.97 -1.88 0.42
C ARG A 72 7.47 -1.67 0.19
N ASP A 73 8.31 -2.25 1.04
CA ASP A 73 9.76 -2.15 0.94
C ASP A 73 10.25 -2.82 -0.35
N PHE A 74 9.70 -3.97 -0.73
CA PHE A 74 9.98 -4.61 -2.02
C PHE A 74 9.74 -3.66 -3.19
N PHE A 75 8.55 -3.05 -3.28
CA PHE A 75 8.26 -2.10 -4.36
C PHE A 75 9.14 -0.85 -4.29
N HIS A 76 9.56 -0.42 -3.10
CA HIS A 76 10.50 0.70 -2.96
C HIS A 76 11.90 0.33 -3.47
N PHE A 77 12.42 -0.86 -3.15
CA PHE A 77 13.76 -1.29 -3.59
C PHE A 77 13.89 -1.47 -5.09
N VAL A 78 12.78 -1.73 -5.79
CA VAL A 78 12.76 -1.81 -7.26
C VAL A 78 12.37 -0.49 -7.93
N ASP A 79 12.48 0.65 -7.24
CA ASP A 79 12.05 1.98 -7.72
C ASP A 79 10.62 1.98 -8.29
N ASN A 80 9.73 1.18 -7.67
CA ASN A 80 8.34 0.96 -8.07
C ASN A 80 8.17 0.52 -9.54
N TYR A 81 9.19 -0.11 -10.13
CA TYR A 81 9.20 -0.63 -11.50
C TYR A 81 9.66 -2.08 -11.55
N VAL A 82 8.76 -2.98 -11.96
CA VAL A 82 9.04 -4.42 -12.04
C VAL A 82 9.22 -4.81 -13.50
N ALA A 83 10.46 -4.74 -13.99
CA ALA A 83 10.80 -4.87 -15.41
C ALA A 83 10.21 -6.13 -16.08
N GLU A 84 10.37 -7.32 -15.48
CA GLU A 84 9.87 -8.58 -16.05
C GLU A 84 8.35 -8.59 -16.22
N ILE A 85 7.61 -8.02 -15.26
CA ILE A 85 6.15 -7.96 -15.30
C ILE A 85 5.68 -6.90 -16.28
N ASP A 86 6.36 -5.76 -16.31
CA ASP A 86 6.02 -4.64 -17.19
C ASP A 86 6.23 -4.99 -18.67
N LEU A 87 7.35 -5.64 -18.99
CA LEU A 87 7.67 -6.10 -20.34
C LEU A 87 6.70 -7.18 -20.80
N LEU A 88 6.37 -8.16 -19.94
CA LEU A 88 5.39 -9.20 -20.26
C LEU A 88 4.01 -8.60 -20.55
N ALA A 89 3.60 -7.60 -19.76
CA ALA A 89 2.32 -6.92 -19.97
C ALA A 89 2.31 -6.11 -21.27
N GLU A 90 3.42 -5.44 -21.61
CA GLU A 90 3.57 -4.68 -22.84
C GLU A 90 3.62 -5.57 -24.09
N GLU A 91 4.30 -6.73 -24.01
CA GLU A 91 4.30 -7.74 -25.08
C GLU A 91 2.88 -8.23 -25.36
N LEU A 92 2.12 -8.62 -24.31
CA LEU A 92 0.73 -9.01 -24.49
C LEU A 92 -0.15 -7.85 -25.00
N ALA A 93 0.11 -6.61 -24.55
CA ALA A 93 -0.61 -5.45 -25.07
C ALA A 93 -0.38 -5.29 -26.57
N GLN A 94 0.84 -5.49 -27.07
CA GLN A 94 1.17 -5.45 -28.49
C GLN A 94 0.49 -6.58 -29.27
N GLU A 95 0.50 -7.81 -28.75
CA GLU A 95 -0.20 -8.95 -29.37
C GLU A 95 -1.72 -8.73 -29.49
N LEU A 96 -2.30 -8.00 -28.53
CA LEU A 96 -3.73 -7.68 -28.49
C LEU A 96 -4.07 -6.34 -29.16
N GLU A 97 -3.08 -5.67 -29.76
CA GLU A 97 -3.23 -4.36 -30.41
C GLU A 97 -3.84 -3.29 -29.48
N ILE A 98 -3.44 -3.33 -28.19
CA ILE A 98 -3.87 -2.37 -27.17
C ILE A 98 -3.00 -1.11 -27.27
N GLU A 99 -3.58 -0.02 -27.73
CA GLU A 99 -2.91 1.28 -27.86
C GLU A 99 -3.48 2.39 -26.95
N GLY A 100 -4.52 2.09 -26.20
CA GLY A 100 -5.28 3.03 -25.36
C GLY A 100 -6.80 2.92 -25.60
N GLY A 101 -7.56 3.86 -25.06
CA GLY A 101 -9.02 3.89 -25.18
C GLY A 101 -9.75 2.77 -24.41
N GLU A 102 -10.96 2.45 -24.87
CA GLU A 102 -11.80 1.42 -24.26
C GLU A 102 -11.37 0.01 -24.72
N THR A 103 -10.66 -0.71 -23.85
CA THR A 103 -10.06 -2.02 -24.17
C THR A 103 -10.88 -3.22 -23.67
N ASP A 104 -12.01 -2.97 -23.00
CA ASP A 104 -12.89 -3.99 -22.41
C ASP A 104 -13.22 -5.14 -23.36
N GLY A 105 -13.59 -4.80 -24.60
CA GLY A 105 -13.97 -5.77 -25.62
C GLY A 105 -12.81 -6.67 -26.05
N ILE A 106 -11.60 -6.10 -26.18
CA ILE A 106 -10.38 -6.81 -26.52
C ILE A 106 -10.02 -7.81 -25.41
N LEU A 107 -10.01 -7.35 -24.16
CA LEU A 107 -9.68 -8.19 -23.01
C LEU A 107 -10.72 -9.31 -22.80
N ALA A 108 -12.01 -9.00 -22.96
CA ALA A 108 -13.07 -10.00 -22.87
C ALA A 108 -12.97 -11.05 -24.00
N ALA A 109 -12.67 -10.61 -25.23
CA ALA A 109 -12.43 -11.51 -26.36
C ALA A 109 -11.20 -12.39 -26.13
N HIS A 110 -10.11 -11.84 -25.60
CA HIS A 110 -8.92 -12.60 -25.23
C HIS A 110 -9.23 -13.67 -24.17
N LEU A 111 -9.93 -13.29 -23.08
CA LEU A 111 -10.35 -14.22 -22.04
C LEU A 111 -11.19 -15.38 -22.59
N ARG A 112 -12.12 -15.08 -23.49
CA ARG A 112 -12.94 -16.09 -24.17
C ARG A 112 -12.11 -16.98 -25.07
N ASN A 113 -11.32 -16.40 -25.98
CA ASN A 113 -10.65 -17.15 -27.04
C ASN A 113 -9.47 -17.98 -26.50
N ARG A 114 -8.71 -17.45 -25.54
CA ARG A 114 -7.51 -18.12 -25.00
C ARG A 114 -7.84 -19.06 -23.84
N TYR A 115 -8.74 -18.67 -22.95
CA TYR A 115 -8.99 -19.41 -21.69
C TYR A 115 -10.38 -20.06 -21.65
N GLY A 116 -11.28 -19.74 -22.60
CA GLY A 116 -12.66 -20.22 -22.61
C GLY A 116 -13.54 -19.56 -21.55
N ILE A 117 -13.15 -18.37 -21.06
CA ILE A 117 -13.85 -17.68 -19.97
C ILE A 117 -14.92 -16.75 -20.54
N HIS A 118 -16.15 -16.90 -20.04
CA HIS A 118 -17.29 -16.06 -20.40
C HIS A 118 -17.47 -14.94 -19.38
N ILE A 119 -17.70 -13.73 -19.87
CA ILE A 119 -17.95 -12.57 -19.01
C ILE A 119 -19.46 -12.39 -18.87
N THR A 120 -19.96 -12.39 -17.64
CA THR A 120 -21.37 -12.11 -17.36
C THR A 120 -21.50 -10.84 -16.54
N ARG A 121 -22.52 -10.03 -16.86
CA ARG A 121 -22.87 -8.86 -16.06
C ARG A 121 -24.08 -9.22 -15.21
N THR A 122 -23.94 -9.11 -13.90
CA THR A 122 -25.02 -9.45 -12.98
C THR A 122 -25.38 -8.23 -12.15
N ALA A 123 -26.69 -8.01 -11.98
CA ALA A 123 -27.19 -7.08 -10.96
C ALA A 123 -27.27 -7.75 -9.58
N ALA A 124 -26.57 -8.88 -9.38
CA ALA A 124 -26.95 -9.89 -8.41
C ALA A 124 -26.99 -9.37 -6.96
N ALA A 125 -28.10 -9.72 -6.30
CA ALA A 125 -28.38 -9.52 -4.89
C ALA A 125 -27.30 -10.20 -4.03
N GLY A 126 -26.56 -9.41 -3.25
CA GLY A 126 -25.49 -9.91 -2.37
C GLY A 126 -24.25 -9.02 -2.28
N GLY A 127 -24.16 -7.94 -3.07
CA GLY A 127 -23.08 -6.95 -2.95
C GLY A 127 -21.72 -7.40 -3.51
N LEU A 128 -21.65 -8.57 -4.15
CA LEU A 128 -20.41 -9.06 -4.78
C LEU A 128 -20.03 -8.18 -5.97
N ILE A 129 -18.87 -7.54 -5.86
CA ILE A 129 -18.30 -6.72 -6.92
C ILE A 129 -17.86 -7.65 -8.07
N ARG A 130 -17.16 -8.76 -7.78
CA ARG A 130 -16.63 -9.70 -8.77
C ARG A 130 -16.66 -11.14 -8.25
N HIS A 131 -16.96 -12.10 -9.11
CA HIS A 131 -16.84 -13.52 -8.81
C HIS A 131 -16.36 -14.31 -10.03
N PHE A 132 -15.33 -15.14 -9.85
CA PHE A 132 -14.84 -16.04 -10.91
C PHE A 132 -15.15 -17.48 -10.52
N ASP A 133 -15.91 -18.16 -11.38
CA ASP A 133 -16.13 -19.60 -11.31
C ASP A 133 -15.13 -20.30 -12.25
N PRO A 134 -14.09 -20.98 -11.71
CA PRO A 134 -13.11 -21.69 -12.52
C PRO A 134 -13.67 -22.95 -13.19
N VAL A 135 -14.72 -23.57 -12.64
CA VAL A 135 -15.33 -24.80 -13.17
C VAL A 135 -16.25 -24.46 -14.35
N GLY A 136 -17.18 -23.53 -14.14
CA GLY A 136 -18.07 -23.02 -15.18
C GLY A 136 -17.41 -22.00 -16.12
N LYS A 137 -16.13 -21.68 -15.92
CA LYS A 137 -15.35 -20.69 -16.67
C LYS A 137 -16.11 -19.39 -16.89
N THR A 138 -16.68 -18.85 -15.82
CA THR A 138 -17.50 -17.64 -15.89
C THR A 138 -16.97 -16.59 -14.93
N LEU A 139 -16.68 -15.40 -15.45
CA LEU A 139 -16.35 -14.22 -14.66
C LEU A 139 -17.58 -13.31 -14.58
N ALA A 140 -18.24 -13.31 -13.43
CA ALA A 140 -19.36 -12.43 -13.11
C ALA A 140 -18.85 -11.09 -12.56
N LEU A 141 -19.26 -10.00 -13.21
CA LEU A 141 -18.95 -8.63 -12.81
C LEU A 141 -20.25 -7.87 -12.50
N SER A 142 -20.22 -7.08 -11.43
CA SER A 142 -21.34 -6.20 -11.09
C SER A 142 -21.68 -5.25 -12.24
N SER A 143 -22.98 -5.14 -12.55
CA SER A 143 -23.49 -4.22 -13.58
C SER A 143 -23.23 -2.75 -13.27
N TYR A 144 -23.03 -2.40 -12.00
CA TYR A 144 -22.84 -1.04 -11.51
C TYR A 144 -21.38 -0.54 -11.54
N MET A 145 -20.43 -1.38 -11.97
CA MET A 145 -19.05 -0.94 -12.11
C MET A 145 -18.87 0.11 -13.21
N ALA A 146 -18.10 1.14 -12.90
CA ALA A 146 -17.54 2.04 -13.90
C ALA A 146 -16.73 1.25 -14.95
N ALA A 147 -16.65 1.78 -16.17
CA ALA A 147 -15.97 1.12 -17.28
C ALA A 147 -14.50 0.83 -16.98
N SER A 148 -13.75 1.81 -16.47
CA SER A 148 -12.34 1.65 -16.08
C SER A 148 -12.12 0.57 -15.01
N THR A 149 -13.03 0.44 -14.05
CA THR A 149 -12.99 -0.63 -13.05
C THR A 149 -13.23 -1.99 -13.70
N ARG A 150 -14.24 -2.10 -14.58
CA ARG A 150 -14.54 -3.34 -15.30
C ARG A 150 -13.36 -3.77 -16.17
N CYS A 151 -12.79 -2.85 -16.96
CA CYS A 151 -11.60 -3.08 -17.76
C CYS A 151 -10.45 -3.66 -16.92
N PHE A 152 -10.17 -3.02 -15.78
CA PHE A 152 -9.13 -3.46 -14.87
C PHE A 152 -9.40 -4.85 -14.28
N GLN A 153 -10.66 -5.19 -13.96
CA GLN A 153 -11.00 -6.53 -13.48
C GLN A 153 -10.79 -7.62 -14.55
N LEU A 154 -10.99 -7.30 -15.84
CA LEU A 154 -10.67 -8.20 -16.94
C LEU A 154 -9.15 -8.36 -17.07
N ALA A 155 -8.40 -7.26 -17.07
CA ALA A 155 -6.94 -7.28 -17.11
C ALA A 155 -6.34 -8.04 -15.91
N LEU A 156 -6.93 -7.90 -14.72
CA LEU A 156 -6.53 -8.64 -13.52
C LEU A 156 -6.79 -10.14 -13.66
N GLN A 157 -7.92 -10.54 -14.26
CA GLN A 157 -8.16 -11.95 -14.54
C GLN A 157 -7.13 -12.51 -15.52
N ILE A 158 -6.74 -11.75 -16.54
CA ILE A 158 -5.67 -12.12 -17.47
C ILE A 158 -4.34 -12.24 -16.71
N ALA A 159 -4.00 -11.28 -15.85
CA ALA A 159 -2.79 -11.32 -15.03
C ALA A 159 -2.69 -12.63 -14.23
N GLN A 160 -3.78 -13.03 -13.57
CA GLN A 160 -3.84 -14.24 -12.75
C GLN A 160 -3.66 -15.54 -13.56
N LEU A 161 -4.00 -15.54 -14.85
CA LEU A 161 -3.91 -16.71 -15.72
C LEU A 161 -2.62 -16.75 -16.56
N HIS A 162 -2.12 -15.58 -16.95
CA HIS A 162 -1.02 -15.41 -17.89
C HIS A 162 0.32 -15.19 -17.19
N ALA A 163 0.34 -14.35 -16.15
CA ALA A 163 1.59 -13.88 -15.54
C ALA A 163 2.12 -14.81 -14.43
N GLY A 164 1.39 -15.86 -14.05
CA GLY A 164 1.71 -16.75 -12.93
C GLY A 164 3.18 -17.17 -12.86
N PRO A 165 3.75 -17.79 -13.91
CA PRO A 165 5.16 -18.21 -13.90
C PRO A 165 6.15 -17.06 -13.72
N THR A 166 5.89 -15.89 -14.29
CA THR A 166 6.76 -14.71 -14.16
C THR A 166 6.62 -14.09 -12.77
N VAL A 167 5.41 -14.03 -12.22
CA VAL A 167 5.15 -13.61 -10.84
C VAL A 167 5.87 -14.53 -9.86
N ASP A 168 5.83 -15.85 -10.07
CA ASP A 168 6.54 -16.83 -9.23
C ASP A 168 8.06 -16.59 -9.25
N ARG A 169 8.64 -16.31 -10.42
CA ARG A 169 10.07 -15.97 -10.53
C ARG A 169 10.44 -14.69 -9.78
N VAL A 170 9.65 -13.63 -9.94
CA VAL A 170 9.87 -12.35 -9.23
C VAL A 170 9.76 -12.55 -7.72
N LEU A 171 8.77 -13.32 -7.25
CA LEU A 171 8.59 -13.61 -5.82
C LEU A 171 9.74 -14.45 -5.26
N ALA A 172 10.25 -15.44 -6.01
CA ALA A 172 11.39 -16.25 -5.60
C ALA A 172 12.66 -15.41 -5.42
N GLY A 173 12.83 -14.35 -6.22
CA GLY A 173 13.96 -13.40 -6.09
C GLY A 173 13.77 -12.33 -5.00
N ALA A 174 12.56 -12.14 -4.48
CA ALA A 174 12.24 -11.05 -3.56
C ALA A 174 12.70 -11.28 -2.10
N GLY A 175 12.96 -12.53 -1.71
CA GLY A 175 13.51 -12.86 -0.39
C GLY A 175 12.57 -12.55 0.79
N PHE A 176 11.25 -12.65 0.59
CA PHE A 176 10.26 -12.47 1.66
C PHE A 176 10.47 -13.46 2.81
N ARG A 177 10.29 -12.97 4.04
CA ARG A 177 10.47 -13.79 5.26
C ARG A 177 9.23 -14.60 5.60
N ASN A 178 8.09 -14.16 5.11
CA ASN A 178 6.77 -14.71 5.41
C ASN A 178 6.02 -15.08 4.12
N THR A 179 5.37 -16.25 4.10
CA THR A 179 4.38 -16.68 3.10
C THR A 179 3.25 -15.67 2.89
N GLU A 180 2.73 -15.04 3.94
CA GLU A 180 1.67 -14.03 3.81
C GLU A 180 2.17 -12.78 3.06
N ALA A 181 3.42 -12.35 3.27
CA ALA A 181 4.00 -11.23 2.54
C ALA A 181 4.16 -11.58 1.04
N ALA A 182 4.59 -12.81 0.74
CA ALA A 182 4.69 -13.28 -0.64
C ALA A 182 3.32 -13.31 -1.34
N GLU A 183 2.26 -13.77 -0.66
CA GLU A 183 0.90 -13.78 -1.23
C GLU A 183 0.30 -12.37 -1.39
N ILE A 184 0.57 -11.45 -0.47
CA ILE A 184 0.20 -10.04 -0.65
C ILE A 184 0.97 -9.43 -1.84
N CYS A 185 2.27 -9.72 -1.96
CA CYS A 185 3.07 -9.27 -3.09
C CYS A 185 2.55 -9.83 -4.41
N ARG A 186 2.17 -11.11 -4.45
CA ARG A 186 1.56 -11.76 -5.62
C ARG A 186 0.33 -10.99 -6.11
N ILE A 187 -0.55 -10.59 -5.19
CA ILE A 187 -1.71 -9.74 -5.52
C ILE A 187 -1.25 -8.39 -6.08
N GLY A 188 -0.23 -7.78 -5.47
CA GLY A 188 0.38 -6.54 -5.94
C GLY A 188 0.97 -6.64 -7.35
N LEU A 189 1.67 -7.72 -7.66
CA LEU A 189 2.27 -7.99 -8.97
C LEU A 189 1.21 -8.27 -10.04
N HIS A 190 0.13 -8.98 -9.72
CA HIS A 190 -1.00 -9.12 -10.65
C HIS A 190 -1.69 -7.79 -10.92
N ASN A 191 -1.85 -6.93 -9.90
CA ASN A 191 -2.38 -5.59 -10.08
C ASN A 191 -1.44 -4.70 -10.92
N TYR A 192 -0.12 -4.83 -10.71
CA TYR A 192 0.90 -4.15 -11.51
C TYR A 192 0.79 -4.58 -12.99
N PHE A 193 0.76 -5.89 -13.25
CA PHE A 193 0.59 -6.43 -14.60
C PHE A 193 -0.69 -5.91 -15.25
N ALA A 194 -1.82 -5.97 -14.54
CA ALA A 194 -3.10 -5.49 -15.05
C ALA A 194 -3.02 -4.02 -15.46
N ALA A 195 -2.41 -3.16 -14.63
CA ALA A 195 -2.19 -1.75 -14.94
C ALA A 195 -1.26 -1.57 -16.15
N ALA A 196 -0.16 -2.33 -16.24
CA ALA A 196 0.78 -2.25 -17.35
C ALA A 196 0.19 -2.76 -18.67
N LEU A 197 -0.76 -3.69 -18.63
CA LEU A 197 -1.47 -4.20 -19.80
C LEU A 197 -2.44 -3.16 -20.38
N ILE A 198 -3.21 -2.48 -19.51
CA ILE A 198 -4.18 -1.47 -19.95
C ILE A 198 -3.55 -0.08 -20.19
N LEU A 199 -2.36 0.17 -19.60
CA LEU A 199 -1.54 1.35 -19.82
C LEU A 199 -0.12 0.93 -20.25
N PRO A 200 0.04 0.44 -21.50
CA PRO A 200 1.33 -0.05 -22.01
C PRO A 200 2.42 1.02 -21.89
N TYR A 201 3.61 0.61 -21.45
CA TYR A 201 4.63 1.55 -20.96
C TYR A 201 5.00 2.61 -22.00
N TRP A 202 5.34 2.20 -23.22
CA TRP A 202 5.80 3.12 -24.26
C TRP A 202 4.70 4.10 -24.68
N GLN A 203 3.49 3.60 -24.93
CA GLN A 203 2.33 4.40 -25.33
C GLN A 203 1.96 5.40 -24.22
N PHE A 204 1.92 4.94 -22.98
CA PHE A 204 1.57 5.75 -21.82
C PHE A 204 2.65 6.79 -21.50
N HIS A 205 3.93 6.42 -21.53
CA HIS A 205 5.06 7.33 -21.32
C HIS A 205 5.05 8.47 -22.34
N ARG A 206 4.90 8.14 -23.63
CA ARG A 206 4.79 9.14 -24.70
C ARG A 206 3.59 10.05 -24.51
N ALA A 207 2.42 9.49 -24.21
CA ALA A 207 1.22 10.28 -23.97
C ALA A 207 1.39 11.22 -22.76
N ALA A 208 2.05 10.77 -21.69
CA ALA A 208 2.33 11.59 -20.51
C ALA A 208 3.23 12.78 -20.86
N GLN A 209 4.21 12.60 -21.75
CA GLN A 209 5.06 13.69 -22.25
C GLN A 209 4.26 14.66 -23.14
N GLU A 210 3.51 14.14 -24.11
CA GLU A 210 2.70 14.92 -25.06
C GLU A 210 1.64 15.78 -24.34
N LEU A 211 0.96 15.19 -23.35
CA LEU A 211 -0.11 15.82 -22.57
C LEU A 211 0.41 16.53 -21.31
N ARG A 212 1.74 16.65 -21.14
CA ARG A 212 2.39 17.31 -20.00
C ARG A 212 1.88 16.83 -18.64
N HIS A 213 1.66 15.51 -18.53
CA HIS A 213 1.19 14.83 -17.32
C HIS A 213 -0.18 15.32 -16.82
N ASP A 214 -1.04 15.80 -17.72
CA ASP A 214 -2.43 16.07 -17.38
C ASP A 214 -3.20 14.76 -17.11
N LEU A 215 -3.55 14.53 -15.85
CA LEU A 215 -4.17 13.28 -15.39
C LEU A 215 -5.54 13.06 -16.02
N GLU A 216 -6.32 14.12 -16.28
CA GLU A 216 -7.66 14.01 -16.83
C GLU A 216 -7.60 13.66 -18.33
N LEU A 217 -6.71 14.32 -19.08
CA LEU A 217 -6.51 14.00 -20.49
C LEU A 217 -5.94 12.59 -20.68
N LEU A 218 -5.03 12.15 -19.80
CA LEU A 218 -4.53 10.78 -19.78
C LEU A 218 -5.66 9.78 -19.45
N ALA A 219 -6.47 10.05 -18.44
CA ALA A 219 -7.60 9.19 -18.07
C ALA A 219 -8.57 9.01 -19.24
N VAL A 220 -8.90 10.09 -19.95
CA VAL A 220 -9.76 10.05 -21.15
C VAL A 220 -9.08 9.26 -22.28
N ARG A 221 -7.80 9.52 -22.58
CA ARG A 221 -7.08 8.85 -23.67
C ARG A 221 -6.98 7.34 -23.50
N PHE A 222 -6.89 6.86 -22.25
CA PHE A 222 -6.70 5.45 -21.94
C PHE A 222 -7.95 4.75 -21.35
N GLY A 223 -9.09 5.45 -21.25
CA GLY A 223 -10.30 4.88 -20.62
C GLY A 223 -10.09 4.45 -19.16
N ALA A 224 -9.15 5.09 -18.46
CA ALA A 224 -8.70 4.71 -17.13
C ALA A 224 -9.21 5.70 -16.06
N SER A 225 -9.19 5.30 -14.79
CA SER A 225 -9.48 6.21 -13.68
C SER A 225 -8.26 7.08 -13.35
N LEU A 226 -8.49 8.23 -12.70
CA LEU A 226 -7.41 9.10 -12.22
C LEU A 226 -6.45 8.34 -11.29
N GLU A 227 -6.96 7.44 -10.45
CA GLU A 227 -6.12 6.61 -9.57
C GLU A 227 -5.22 5.67 -10.37
N GLN A 228 -5.74 5.03 -11.42
CA GLN A 228 -4.96 4.16 -12.29
C GLN A 228 -3.87 4.92 -13.04
N VAL A 229 -4.20 6.09 -13.58
CA VAL A 229 -3.23 6.98 -14.26
C VAL A 229 -2.14 7.44 -13.30
N ALA A 230 -2.52 7.96 -12.14
CA ALA A 230 -1.56 8.44 -11.14
C ALA A 230 -0.65 7.31 -10.63
N HIS A 231 -1.22 6.11 -10.41
CA HIS A 231 -0.43 4.94 -10.04
C HIS A 231 0.55 4.56 -11.16
N ARG A 232 0.10 4.50 -12.42
CA ARG A 232 0.98 4.15 -13.56
C ARG A 232 2.11 5.14 -13.74
N LEU A 233 1.87 6.44 -13.60
CA LEU A 233 2.92 7.46 -13.68
C LEU A 233 4.02 7.23 -12.63
N SER A 234 3.66 6.77 -11.42
CA SER A 234 4.63 6.43 -10.37
C SER A 234 5.49 5.19 -10.66
N THR A 235 5.20 4.45 -11.74
CA THR A 235 5.94 3.24 -12.15
C THR A 235 6.86 3.46 -13.35
N LEU A 236 6.93 4.68 -13.91
CA LEU A 236 7.70 4.97 -15.13
C LEU A 236 9.22 5.06 -14.87
N GLN A 237 9.84 3.97 -14.39
CA GLN A 237 11.28 3.91 -14.06
C GLN A 237 12.09 2.96 -14.95
N ARG A 238 11.57 2.58 -16.13
CA ARG A 238 12.31 1.74 -17.10
C ARG A 238 13.66 2.39 -17.48
N PRO A 239 14.79 1.68 -17.33
CA PRO A 239 16.09 2.17 -17.76
C PRO A 239 16.09 2.63 -19.22
N GLY A 240 16.67 3.80 -19.50
CA GLY A 240 16.68 4.40 -20.83
C GLY A 240 15.38 5.10 -21.25
N MET A 241 14.27 4.91 -20.52
CA MET A 241 12.96 5.50 -20.80
C MET A 241 12.25 5.94 -19.52
N LYS A 242 12.98 6.56 -18.60
CA LYS A 242 12.40 7.04 -17.34
C LYS A 242 11.42 8.19 -17.60
N GLY A 243 10.31 8.19 -16.86
CA GLY A 243 9.40 9.32 -16.74
C GLY A 243 9.86 10.29 -15.65
N VAL A 244 9.02 11.29 -15.36
CA VAL A 244 9.23 12.15 -14.19
C VAL A 244 9.07 11.30 -12.92
N PRO A 245 9.97 11.39 -11.92
CA PRO A 245 9.78 10.73 -10.64
C PRO A 245 8.52 11.28 -9.94
N ILE A 246 7.55 10.40 -9.68
CA ILE A 246 6.27 10.78 -9.04
C ILE A 246 6.10 10.05 -7.73
N PHE A 247 5.85 10.84 -6.69
CA PHE A 247 5.33 10.35 -5.42
C PHE A 247 3.82 10.19 -5.50
N PHE A 248 3.33 8.98 -5.27
CA PHE A 248 1.90 8.68 -5.21
C PHE A 248 1.47 8.43 -3.77
N ALA A 249 0.40 9.10 -3.34
CA ALA A 249 -0.26 8.83 -2.07
C ALA A 249 -1.78 8.84 -2.21
N LYS A 250 -2.44 7.89 -1.54
CA LYS A 250 -3.90 7.85 -1.39
C LYS A 250 -4.25 8.11 0.06
N ILE A 251 -5.13 9.09 0.29
CA ILE A 251 -5.50 9.55 1.63
C ILE A 251 -7.01 9.44 1.78
N ASP A 252 -7.49 8.89 2.89
CA ASP A 252 -8.92 8.88 3.20
C ASP A 252 -9.37 10.22 3.83
N ARG A 253 -10.68 10.36 4.09
CA ARG A 253 -11.22 11.60 4.69
C ARG A 253 -10.76 11.84 6.13
N ALA A 254 -10.24 10.82 6.81
CA ALA A 254 -9.71 10.92 8.16
C ALA A 254 -8.20 11.26 8.18
N GLY A 255 -7.56 11.36 7.02
CA GLY A 255 -6.13 11.66 6.89
C GLY A 255 -5.24 10.41 6.91
N ASN A 256 -5.80 9.21 6.91
CA ASN A 256 -5.00 7.98 6.86
C ASN A 256 -4.43 7.79 5.44
N ILE A 257 -3.13 7.56 5.35
CA ILE A 257 -2.47 7.18 4.11
C ILE A 257 -2.75 5.69 3.87
N THR A 258 -3.56 5.39 2.86
CA THR A 258 -3.98 4.02 2.50
C THR A 258 -3.10 3.38 1.44
N LYS A 259 -2.32 4.18 0.70
CA LYS A 259 -1.35 3.71 -0.31
C LYS A 259 -0.26 4.76 -0.50
N ARG A 260 1.00 4.34 -0.60
CA ARG A 260 2.16 5.20 -0.84
C ARG A 260 3.15 4.49 -1.77
N HIS A 261 3.58 5.16 -2.83
CA HIS A 261 4.67 4.73 -3.72
C HIS A 261 5.59 5.92 -3.99
N SER A 262 6.89 5.67 -4.01
CA SER A 262 7.95 6.66 -4.25
C SER A 262 9.09 6.02 -5.00
#